data_AF-A0A1E5UF36-F1
#
_entry.id   AF-A0A1E5UF36-F1
#
_cell.length_a   1.000
_cell.length_b   1.000
_cell.length_c   1.000
_cell.angle_alpha   90.00
_cell.angle_beta   90.00
_cell.angle_gamma   90.00
#
_symmetry.space_group_name_H-M   'P 1'
#
loop_
_entity.id
_entity.type
_entity.pdbx_description
1 polymer ?
#
loop_
_entity_poly.entity_id
_entity_poly.type
_entity_poly.pdbx_seq_one_letter_code
_entity_poly.pdbx_strand_id
1 'polypeptide(L)' 'MVPQLAKDATTGELHLYHRAHWHEGKLYYRGKVVLEKQVETTED' A
#
# COMPACT_ATOMS: atom_id res chain seq x y z
N MET A 1 14.10 3.31 -20.46
CA MET A 1 13.58 4.34 -19.54
C MET A 1 13.35 3.65 -18.19
N VAL A 2 13.79 4.23 -17.08
CA VAL A 2 13.70 3.61 -15.74
C VAL A 2 12.45 4.17 -15.04
N PRO A 3 11.61 3.34 -14.40
CA PRO A 3 10.43 3.82 -13.68
C PRO A 3 10.80 4.68 -12.46
N GLN A 4 10.03 5.73 -12.20
CA GLN A 4 10.20 6.56 -11.01
C GLN A 4 9.60 5.88 -9.78
N LEU A 5 10.42 5.75 -8.73
CA LEU A 5 10.00 5.26 -7.43
C LEU A 5 9.86 6.42 -6.44
N ALA A 6 8.97 6.28 -5.48
CA ALA A 6 8.83 7.16 -4.34
C ALA A 6 8.71 6.35 -3.04
N LYS A 7 9.03 6.99 -1.93
CA LYS A 7 8.86 6.41 -0.59
C LYS A 7 7.48 6.78 -0.06
N ASP A 8 6.72 5.80 0.41
CA ASP A 8 5.48 6.08 1.12
C ASP A 8 5.78 6.72 2.49
N ALA A 9 4.97 7.71 2.87
CA ALA A 9 5.19 8.47 4.09
C ALA A 9 4.77 7.72 5.37
N THR A 10 3.91 6.72 5.25
CA THR A 10 3.33 5.98 6.38
C THR A 10 4.08 4.69 6.63
N THR A 11 4.34 3.91 5.58
CA THR A 11 4.99 2.58 5.68
C THR A 11 6.50 2.65 5.47
N GLY A 12 6.97 3.67 4.76
CA GLY A 12 8.37 3.81 4.37
C GLY A 12 8.78 2.93 3.18
N GLU A 13 7.84 2.22 2.54
CA GLU A 13 8.13 1.36 1.38
C GLU A 13 8.33 2.15 0.08
N LEU A 14 9.15 1.61 -0.81
CA LEU A 14 9.31 2.13 -2.16
C LEU A 14 8.18 1.61 -3.05
N HIS A 15 7.50 2.53 -3.72
CA HIS A 15 6.39 2.25 -4.63
C HIS A 15 6.51 3.08 -5.90
N LEU A 16 5.80 2.67 -6.95
CA LEU A 16 5.75 3.42 -8.20
C LEU A 16 5.10 4.79 -7.98
N TYR A 17 5.74 5.82 -8.49
CA TYR A 17 5.25 7.18 -8.34
C TYR A 17 3.85 7.34 -8.94
N HIS A 18 2.99 8.07 -8.22
CA HIS A 18 1.56 8.27 -8.56
C HIS A 18 0.73 6.97 -8.66
N ARG A 19 1.15 5.88 -8.01
CA ARG A 19 0.36 4.64 -7.92
C ARG A 19 0.08 4.28 -6.47
N ALA A 20 -1.07 3.66 -6.23
CA ALA A 20 -1.34 3.02 -4.96
C ALA A 20 -0.53 1.72 -4.84
N HIS A 21 -0.22 1.29 -3.62
CA HIS A 21 0.48 0.03 -3.34
C HIS A 21 -0.14 -0.68 -2.14
N TRP A 22 -0.05 -2.01 -2.13
CA TRP A 22 -0.52 -2.82 -1.01
C TRP A 22 0.61 -3.05 -0.02
N HIS A 23 0.33 -2.81 1.26
CA HIS A 23 1.22 -3.11 2.38
C HIS A 23 0.40 -3.63 3.55
N GLU A 24 0.82 -4.75 4.16
CA GLU A 24 0.14 -5.36 5.33
C GLU A 24 -1.38 -5.51 5.18
N GLY A 25 -1.84 -5.91 3.98
CA GLY A 25 -3.27 -6.11 3.72
C GLY A 25 -4.08 -4.82 3.52
N LYS A 26 -3.42 -3.65 3.47
CA LYS A 26 -4.03 -2.35 3.24
C LYS A 26 -3.48 -1.70 1.97
N LEU A 27 -4.33 -1.04 1.19
CA LEU A 27 -3.95 -0.30 0.00
C LEU A 27 -3.67 1.15 0.38
N TYR A 28 -2.42 1.58 0.22
CA TYR A 28 -1.97 2.92 0.52
C TYR A 28 -1.87 3.78 -0.74
N TYR A 29 -2.36 5.02 -0.64
CA TYR A 29 -2.13 6.07 -1.62
C TYR A 29 -1.90 7.40 -0.91
N ARG A 30 -0.77 8.06 -1.21
CA ARG A 30 -0.38 9.34 -0.62
C ARG A 30 -0.42 9.31 0.92
N GLY A 31 0.09 8.23 1.53
CA GLY A 31 0.14 8.06 2.99
C GLY A 31 -1.23 7.85 3.66
N LYS A 32 -2.25 7.45 2.91
CA LYS A 32 -3.58 7.14 3.44
C LYS A 32 -4.02 5.75 3.02
N VAL A 33 -4.71 5.05 3.91
CA VAL A 33 -5.39 3.79 3.60
C VAL A 33 -6.62 4.09 2.76
N VAL A 34 -6.69 3.50 1.58
CA VAL A 34 -7.81 3.64 0.63
C VAL A 34 -8.70 2.39 0.65
N LEU A 35 -8.11 1.22 0.90
CA LEU A 35 -8.83 -0.05 0.95
C LEU A 35 -8.15 -0.98 1.96
N GLU A 36 -8.90 -1.84 2.62
CA GLU A 36 -8.38 -2.91 3.47
C GLU A 36 -8.89 -4.24 2.93
N LYS A 37 -8.04 -5.27 2.89
CA LYS A 37 -8.47 -6.63 2.57
C LYS A 37 -9.28 -7.16 3.75
N GLN A 38 -10.48 -7.64 3.48
CA GLN A 38 -11.22 -8.41 4.47
C GLN A 38 -10.46 -9.70 4.72
N VAL A 39 -9.99 -9.87 5.96
CA VAL A 39 -9.54 -11.16 6.45
C VAL A 39 -10.79 -11.78 7.06
N GLU A 40 -11.34 -12.80 6.40
CA GLU A 40 -12.35 -13.64 7.03
C GLU A 40 -11.69 -14.33 8.22
N THR A 41 -12.01 -13.89 9.43
CA THR A 41 -11.64 -14.59 10.65
C THR A 41 -12.46 -15.87 10.70
N THR A 42 -11.96 -16.95 10.11
CA THR A 42 -12.48 -18.28 10.38
C THR A 42 -12.03 -18.64 11.80
N GLU A 43 -12.93 -18.47 12.76
CA GLU A 43 -12.78 -18.99 14.12
C GLU A 43 -12.84 -20.53 14.05
N ASP A 44 -11.73 -21.20 14.38
CA ASP A 44 -11.64 -22.63 14.72
C ASP A 44 -11.64 -22.80 16.25
#